data_AF-A0A3N8NSK2-F1
#
_entry.id   AF-A0A3N8NSK2-F1
#
_cell.length_a   1.000
_cell.length_b   1.000
_cell.length_c   1.000
_cell.angle_alpha   90.00
_cell.angle_beta   90.00
_cell.angle_gamma   90.00
#
_symmetry.space_group_name_H-M   'P 1'
#
loop_
_entity.id
_entity.type
_entity.pdbx_description
1 polymer ?
#
loop_
_entity_poly.entity_id
_entity_poly.type
_entity_poly.pdbx_seq_one_letter_code
_entity_poly.pdbx_strand_id
1 'polypeptide(L)'
;MSVRCPAWSPSGFDEWRQHYPLTPFEPAPAALDWTERFIECWHAHDAHASLDTVIVLIAGLYSEWIPACFRHAARALRAARYPILRVPVRSSRAVAEQGAHIVRNLYARLPADRRFIVLAHSKGGLDALAALHADSGLRARCDGIALVQPPVGPSAVVDGLLDQRGVRIDPAWLGRAAGRLLRTRWLHAGSRDIGSGRDAGIATLLSTVPGGLHCVHVVSWSIERTSRFDAHHSRLDRYRPGCAHDGQFYLDHQAIRGMPQVCVPHLDHGQPVLGGAGFDAGRFWLALVALLNDTRAAAVASGQTR
;
A
#
# COMPACT_ATOMS: atom_id res chain seq x y z
N MET A 1 -33.61 -3.92 10.74
CA MET A 1 -32.79 -2.92 11.48
C MET A 1 -31.36 -3.05 10.97
N SER A 2 -30.79 -2.01 10.37
CA SER A 2 -29.42 -2.05 9.87
C SER A 2 -28.46 -1.96 11.06
N VAL A 3 -27.76 -3.06 11.38
CA VAL A 3 -26.69 -3.05 12.38
C VAL A 3 -25.60 -2.13 11.84
N ARG A 4 -25.39 -0.97 12.49
CA ARG A 4 -24.27 -0.09 12.15
C ARG A 4 -22.98 -0.83 12.51
N CYS A 5 -22.12 -1.10 11.54
CA CYS A 5 -20.73 -1.48 11.83
C CYS A 5 -20.12 -0.40 12.74
N PRO A 6 -19.41 -0.79 13.81
CA PRO A 6 -18.62 0.15 14.59
C PRO A 6 -17.59 0.84 13.67
N ALA A 7 -17.27 2.10 13.97
CA ALA A 7 -16.24 2.82 13.23
C ALA A 7 -14.88 2.20 13.53
N TRP A 8 -14.07 1.99 12.49
CA TRP A 8 -12.71 1.48 12.62
C TRP A 8 -11.81 2.51 13.34
N SER A 9 -10.84 2.02 14.11
CA SER A 9 -9.85 2.82 14.83
C SER A 9 -8.43 2.32 14.51
N PRO A 10 -7.42 3.22 14.40
CA PRO A 10 -6.03 2.81 14.19
C PRO A 10 -5.35 2.23 15.44
N SER A 11 -5.96 2.37 16.62
CA SER A 11 -5.43 1.86 17.89
C SER A 11 -5.72 0.36 18.08
N GLY A 12 -4.88 -0.33 18.85
CA GLY A 12 -5.08 -1.74 19.20
C GLY A 12 -4.34 -2.73 18.30
N PHE A 13 -3.24 -2.30 17.64
CA PHE A 13 -2.48 -3.18 16.75
C PHE A 13 -2.12 -4.53 17.39
N ASP A 14 -1.69 -4.52 18.64
CA ASP A 14 -1.22 -5.70 19.37
C ASP A 14 -2.28 -6.77 19.68
N GLU A 15 -3.57 -6.49 19.42
CA GLU A 15 -4.65 -7.47 19.55
C GLU A 15 -4.46 -8.69 18.64
N TRP A 16 -3.63 -8.59 17.59
CA TRP A 16 -3.30 -9.74 16.74
C TRP A 16 -2.76 -10.91 17.56
N ARG A 17 -2.07 -10.68 18.69
CA ARG A 17 -1.49 -11.75 19.51
C ARG A 17 -2.54 -12.71 20.07
N GLN A 18 -3.76 -12.22 20.28
CA GLN A 18 -4.89 -13.02 20.78
C GLN A 18 -5.49 -13.90 19.69
N HIS A 19 -5.48 -13.41 18.44
CA HIS A 19 -6.09 -14.09 17.29
C HIS A 19 -5.09 -14.97 16.52
N TYR A 20 -3.83 -14.55 16.49
CA TYR A 20 -2.76 -15.08 15.67
C TYR A 20 -1.46 -15.25 16.48
N PRO A 21 -1.44 -16.14 17.49
CA PRO A 21 -0.32 -16.26 18.43
C PRO A 21 0.98 -16.80 17.81
N LEU A 22 0.94 -17.35 16.59
CA LEU A 22 2.10 -17.92 15.90
C LEU A 22 2.76 -16.94 14.92
N THR A 23 2.31 -15.68 14.87
CA THR A 23 2.84 -14.68 13.94
C THR A 23 4.30 -14.34 14.26
N PRO A 24 5.25 -14.55 13.34
CA PRO A 24 6.65 -14.20 13.54
C PRO A 24 6.89 -12.72 13.19
N PHE A 25 6.25 -11.82 13.93
CA PHE A 25 6.37 -10.38 13.72
C PHE A 25 7.21 -9.74 14.83
N GLU A 26 8.28 -9.09 14.42
CA GLU A 26 9.15 -8.30 15.30
C GLU A 26 8.76 -6.82 15.17
N PRO A 27 8.39 -6.14 16.27
CA PRO A 27 8.14 -4.70 16.24
C PRO A 27 9.38 -3.93 15.79
N ALA A 28 9.18 -2.84 15.03
CA ALA A 28 10.27 -1.92 14.73
C ALA A 28 10.85 -1.30 16.02
N PRO A 29 12.15 -0.95 16.05
CA PRO A 29 12.71 -0.14 17.12
C PRO A 29 11.90 1.16 17.31
N ALA A 30 11.79 1.65 18.54
CA ALA A 30 10.96 2.82 18.86
C ALA A 30 11.26 4.08 18.02
N ALA A 31 12.50 4.28 17.56
CA ALA A 31 12.86 5.39 16.68
C ALA A 31 12.25 5.29 15.26
N LEU A 32 11.90 4.08 14.83
CA LEU A 32 11.30 3.77 13.54
C LEU A 32 9.80 3.45 13.67
N ASP A 33 9.27 3.27 14.86
CA ASP A 33 7.83 3.07 15.07
C ASP A 33 7.12 4.43 15.12
N TRP A 34 6.38 4.74 14.06
CA TRP A 34 5.59 5.97 13.91
C TRP A 34 4.10 5.74 14.16
N THR A 35 3.71 4.61 14.75
CA THR A 35 2.31 4.25 14.99
C THR A 35 1.57 5.29 15.83
N GLU A 36 2.12 5.72 16.96
CA GLU A 36 1.48 6.73 17.81
C GLU A 36 1.33 8.07 17.09
N ARG A 37 2.36 8.52 16.35
CA ARG A 37 2.28 9.75 15.54
C ARG A 37 1.21 9.65 14.45
N PHE A 38 1.06 8.47 13.84
CA PHE A 38 -0.02 8.23 12.89
C PHE A 38 -1.40 8.31 13.55
N ILE A 39 -1.55 7.74 14.75
CA ILE A 39 -2.79 7.80 15.54
C ILE A 39 -3.12 9.26 15.89
N GLU A 40 -2.14 10.05 16.32
CA GLU A 40 -2.30 11.49 16.55
C GLU A 40 -2.76 12.22 15.27
N CYS A 41 -2.11 11.96 14.13
CA CYS A 41 -2.49 12.52 12.83
C CYS A 41 -3.90 12.09 12.40
N TRP A 42 -4.30 10.85 12.72
CA TRP A 42 -5.64 10.37 12.49
C TRP A 42 -6.65 11.16 13.31
N HIS A 43 -6.38 11.40 14.60
CA HIS A 43 -7.29 12.16 15.48
C HIS A 43 -7.30 13.66 15.22
N ALA A 44 -6.23 14.22 14.67
CA ALA A 44 -6.17 15.61 14.23
C ALA A 44 -7.24 15.90 13.16
N HIS A 45 -7.98 16.98 13.35
CA HIS A 45 -9.08 17.37 12.45
C HIS A 45 -8.63 18.25 11.28
N ASP A 46 -7.41 18.81 11.34
CA ASP A 46 -6.91 19.80 10.39
C ASP A 46 -5.59 19.37 9.76
N ALA A 47 -5.68 18.64 8.65
CA ALA A 47 -4.55 18.52 7.72
C ALA A 47 -4.62 19.69 6.73
N HIS A 48 -3.86 20.76 6.98
CA HIS A 48 -3.77 21.86 6.03
C HIS A 48 -2.87 21.47 4.85
N ALA A 49 -3.37 21.64 3.62
CA ALA A 49 -2.57 21.39 2.44
C ALA A 49 -1.46 22.42 2.25
N SER A 50 -0.25 21.93 1.95
CA SER A 50 0.68 22.69 1.14
C SER A 50 0.17 22.65 -0.30
N LEU A 51 -0.27 23.80 -0.83
CA LEU A 51 -0.72 23.90 -2.23
C LEU A 51 0.43 23.63 -3.22
N ASP A 52 1.68 23.58 -2.72
CA ASP A 52 2.87 23.33 -3.54
C ASP A 52 3.23 21.86 -3.73
N THR A 53 2.57 20.98 -2.98
CA THR A 53 2.83 19.53 -3.02
C THR A 53 1.67 18.80 -3.69
N VAL A 54 1.97 18.07 -4.77
CA VAL A 54 0.99 17.21 -5.47
C VAL A 54 0.96 15.83 -4.81
N ILE A 55 -0.23 15.29 -4.57
CA ILE A 55 -0.40 13.93 -4.06
C ILE A 55 -0.52 12.95 -5.23
N VAL A 56 0.39 12.00 -5.31
CA VAL A 56 0.44 10.95 -6.34
C VAL A 56 -0.10 9.65 -5.77
N LEU A 57 -1.25 9.19 -6.27
CA LEU A 57 -1.86 7.93 -5.86
C LEU A 57 -1.48 6.80 -6.82
N ILE A 58 -0.90 5.72 -6.29
CA ILE A 58 -0.46 4.54 -7.05
C ILE A 58 -1.03 3.28 -6.40
N ALA A 59 -1.88 2.57 -7.12
CA ALA A 59 -2.54 1.36 -6.60
C ALA A 59 -1.75 0.09 -6.95
N GLY A 60 -2.14 -1.02 -6.33
CA GLY A 60 -1.55 -2.33 -6.57
C GLY A 60 -2.03 -3.05 -7.83
N LEU A 61 -1.62 -4.31 -7.93
CA LEU A 61 -2.03 -5.25 -8.95
C LEU A 61 -3.57 -5.32 -9.04
N TYR A 62 -4.13 -5.47 -10.25
CA TYR A 62 -5.57 -5.59 -10.53
C TYR A 62 -6.43 -4.35 -10.32
N SER A 63 -5.86 -3.27 -9.76
CA SER A 63 -6.56 -2.00 -9.51
C SER A 63 -7.18 -1.35 -10.75
N GLU A 64 -6.66 -1.61 -11.95
CA GLU A 64 -7.20 -1.09 -13.20
C GLU A 64 -8.61 -1.60 -13.52
N TRP A 65 -9.02 -2.71 -12.90
CA TRP A 65 -10.37 -3.26 -13.02
C TRP A 65 -11.23 -3.05 -11.77
N ILE A 66 -10.72 -2.32 -10.78
CA ILE A 66 -11.48 -1.98 -9.57
C ILE A 66 -12.21 -0.65 -9.83
N PRO A 67 -13.54 -0.67 -10.03
CA PRO A 67 -14.30 0.56 -10.15
C PRO A 67 -14.14 1.36 -8.86
N ALA A 68 -14.02 2.68 -8.96
CA ALA A 68 -13.88 3.54 -7.80
C ALA A 68 -12.61 3.34 -6.95
N CYS A 69 -11.55 2.68 -7.46
CA CYS A 69 -10.26 2.63 -6.77
C CYS A 69 -9.81 4.03 -6.31
N PHE A 70 -9.44 4.15 -5.04
CA PHE A 70 -9.09 5.40 -4.35
C PHE A 70 -10.19 6.49 -4.33
N ARG A 71 -11.46 6.17 -4.58
CA ARG A 71 -12.53 7.19 -4.61
C ARG A 71 -12.61 7.96 -3.30
N HIS A 72 -12.65 7.27 -2.17
CA HIS A 72 -12.73 7.89 -0.84
C HIS A 72 -11.48 8.71 -0.52
N ALA A 73 -10.29 8.14 -0.76
CA ALA A 73 -9.00 8.81 -0.63
C ALA A 73 -8.96 10.13 -1.41
N ALA A 74 -9.25 10.09 -2.72
CA ALA A 74 -9.17 11.29 -3.55
C ALA A 74 -10.25 12.32 -3.23
N ARG A 75 -11.43 11.89 -2.75
CA ARG A 75 -12.45 12.83 -2.29
C ARG A 75 -11.97 13.59 -1.06
N ALA A 76 -11.43 12.88 -0.06
CA ALA A 76 -10.93 13.48 1.16
C ALA A 76 -9.72 14.40 0.91
N LEU A 77 -8.74 13.93 0.12
CA LEU A 77 -7.58 14.72 -0.27
C LEU A 77 -7.96 15.99 -1.05
N ARG A 78 -8.95 15.93 -1.96
CA ARG A 78 -9.47 17.13 -2.64
C ARG A 78 -10.20 18.07 -1.70
N ALA A 79 -10.98 17.54 -0.75
CA ALA A 79 -11.64 18.35 0.26
C ALA A 79 -10.61 19.09 1.14
N ALA A 80 -9.48 18.45 1.42
CA ALA A 80 -8.32 19.06 2.07
C ALA A 80 -7.48 19.96 1.13
N ARG A 81 -7.92 20.19 -0.12
CA ARG A 81 -7.31 21.07 -1.14
C ARG A 81 -5.97 20.61 -1.72
N TYR A 82 -5.61 19.33 -1.59
CA TYR A 82 -4.44 18.79 -2.29
C TYR A 82 -4.70 18.64 -3.80
N PRO A 83 -3.78 19.09 -4.67
CA PRO A 83 -3.74 18.62 -6.06
C PRO A 83 -3.46 17.12 -6.08
N ILE A 84 -4.16 16.36 -6.93
CA ILE A 84 -4.04 14.91 -6.98
C ILE A 84 -3.75 14.42 -8.39
N LEU A 85 -2.74 13.57 -8.51
CA LEU A 85 -2.45 12.79 -9.70
C LEU A 85 -2.67 11.30 -9.39
N ARG A 86 -3.47 10.62 -10.20
CA ARG A 86 -3.60 9.15 -10.15
C ARG A 86 -2.81 8.55 -11.30
N VAL A 87 -1.90 7.64 -11.00
CA VAL A 87 -1.11 6.96 -12.02
C VAL A 87 -1.85 5.70 -12.49
N PRO A 88 -2.05 5.49 -13.81
CA PRO A 88 -2.61 4.27 -14.32
C PRO A 88 -1.71 3.06 -14.05
N VAL A 89 -2.30 1.96 -13.59
CA VAL A 89 -1.63 0.69 -13.35
C VAL A 89 -1.94 -0.28 -14.49
N ARG A 90 -0.96 -1.08 -14.89
CA ARG A 90 -1.14 -2.22 -15.80
C ARG A 90 -0.68 -3.48 -15.08
N SER A 91 -1.63 -4.34 -14.77
CA SER A 91 -1.39 -5.53 -13.95
C SER A 91 -0.54 -6.59 -14.64
N SER A 92 -0.42 -6.50 -15.97
CA SER A 92 0.47 -7.36 -16.75
C SER A 92 1.95 -7.02 -16.59
N ARG A 93 2.29 -5.81 -16.13
CA ARG A 93 3.67 -5.34 -16.12
C ARG A 93 4.43 -5.78 -14.87
N ALA A 94 5.68 -6.17 -15.09
CA ALA A 94 6.66 -6.30 -14.03
C ALA A 94 6.91 -4.94 -13.34
N VAL A 95 7.49 -4.98 -12.16
CA VAL A 95 7.80 -3.81 -11.32
C VAL A 95 8.64 -2.77 -12.08
N ALA A 96 9.70 -3.20 -12.76
CA ALA A 96 10.55 -2.29 -13.53
C ALA A 96 9.81 -1.61 -14.70
N GLU A 97 9.00 -2.37 -15.45
CA GLU A 97 8.24 -1.86 -16.58
C GLU A 97 7.15 -0.87 -16.16
N GLN A 98 6.46 -1.18 -15.05
CA GLN A 98 5.46 -0.28 -14.48
C GLN A 98 6.12 0.95 -13.86
N GLY A 99 7.29 0.81 -13.24
CA GLY A 99 8.13 1.93 -12.79
C GLY A 99 8.48 2.89 -13.93
N ALA A 100 8.97 2.38 -15.06
CA ALA A 100 9.23 3.20 -16.24
C ALA A 100 7.97 3.90 -16.79
N HIS A 101 6.80 3.25 -16.68
CA HIS A 101 5.52 3.88 -17.02
C HIS A 101 5.15 5.01 -16.07
N ILE A 102 5.37 4.83 -14.76
CA ILE A 102 5.15 5.86 -13.74
C ILE A 102 6.02 7.09 -14.05
N VAL A 103 7.32 6.91 -14.33
CA VAL A 103 8.23 8.00 -14.71
C VAL A 103 7.66 8.82 -15.87
N ARG A 104 7.27 8.16 -16.97
CA ARG A 104 6.67 8.83 -18.12
C ARG A 104 5.36 9.54 -17.77
N ASN A 105 4.52 8.94 -16.93
CA ASN A 105 3.26 9.55 -16.52
C ASN A 105 3.48 10.81 -15.66
N LEU A 106 4.47 10.79 -14.77
CA LEU A 106 4.81 11.91 -13.91
C LEU A 106 5.38 13.06 -14.74
N TYR A 107 6.35 12.84 -15.62
CA TYR A 107 6.86 13.94 -16.47
C TYR A 107 5.78 14.56 -17.36
N ALA A 108 4.81 13.77 -17.83
CA ALA A 108 3.75 14.27 -18.68
C ALA A 108 2.69 15.12 -17.95
N ARG A 109 2.56 14.98 -16.62
CA ARG A 109 1.38 15.47 -15.88
C ARG A 109 1.70 16.19 -14.58
N LEU A 110 2.90 16.02 -14.03
CA LEU A 110 3.39 16.74 -12.87
C LEU A 110 4.18 17.96 -13.37
N PRO A 111 3.76 19.20 -13.06
CA PRO A 111 4.50 20.40 -13.47
C PRO A 111 5.95 20.34 -12.96
N ALA A 112 6.91 20.77 -13.77
CA ALA A 112 8.34 20.54 -13.52
C ALA A 112 8.88 21.15 -12.21
N ASP A 113 8.25 22.23 -11.74
CA ASP A 113 8.56 22.98 -10.53
C ASP A 113 7.89 22.42 -9.27
N ARG A 114 6.91 21.51 -9.42
CA ARG A 114 6.14 20.98 -8.28
C ARG A 114 6.84 19.83 -7.58
N ARG A 115 6.73 19.82 -6.26
CA ARG A 115 7.14 18.70 -5.40
C ARG A 115 5.94 17.78 -5.19
N PHE A 116 6.18 16.54 -4.77
CA PHE A 116 5.08 15.57 -4.65
C PHE A 116 5.29 14.54 -3.54
N ILE A 117 4.18 14.04 -2.99
CA ILE A 117 4.15 12.90 -2.07
C ILE A 117 3.51 11.72 -2.79
N VAL A 118 4.10 10.54 -2.64
CA VAL A 118 3.55 9.29 -3.19
C VAL A 118 2.79 8.54 -2.10
N LEU A 119 1.53 8.20 -2.39
CA LEU A 119 0.72 7.32 -1.58
C LEU A 119 0.47 6.04 -2.39
N ALA A 120 1.16 4.97 -2.00
CA ALA A 120 1.19 3.74 -2.75
C ALA A 120 0.61 2.57 -1.96
N HIS A 121 -0.17 1.72 -2.63
CA HIS A 121 -0.78 0.53 -2.03
C HIS A 121 -0.25 -0.74 -2.69
N SER A 122 0.04 -1.77 -1.88
CA SER A 122 0.44 -3.10 -2.34
C SER A 122 1.57 -3.04 -3.36
N LYS A 123 1.49 -3.78 -4.49
CA LYS A 123 2.50 -3.76 -5.57
C LYS A 123 2.80 -2.35 -6.09
N GLY A 124 1.85 -1.41 -6.00
CA GLY A 124 2.06 -0.02 -6.39
C GLY A 124 3.20 0.64 -5.61
N GLY A 125 3.49 0.17 -4.40
CA GLY A 125 4.65 0.58 -3.62
C GLY A 125 5.97 0.15 -4.26
N LEU A 126 6.08 -1.10 -4.72
CA LEU A 126 7.26 -1.57 -5.46
C LEU A 126 7.42 -0.81 -6.78
N ASP A 127 6.32 -0.60 -7.51
CA ASP A 127 6.34 0.12 -8.78
C ASP A 127 6.81 1.58 -8.59
N ALA A 128 6.37 2.23 -7.50
CA ALA A 128 6.80 3.58 -7.14
C ALA A 128 8.28 3.63 -6.77
N LEU A 129 8.77 2.70 -5.95
CA LEU A 129 10.18 2.61 -5.60
C LEU A 129 11.04 2.39 -6.84
N ALA A 130 10.60 1.54 -7.78
CA ALA A 130 11.31 1.31 -9.05
C ALA A 130 11.37 2.58 -9.91
N ALA A 131 10.29 3.37 -9.96
CA ALA A 131 10.27 4.64 -10.66
C ALA A 131 11.26 5.66 -10.06
N LEU A 132 11.26 5.80 -8.73
CA LEU A 132 12.16 6.74 -8.02
C LEU A 132 13.61 6.27 -8.01
N HIS A 133 13.85 4.96 -8.11
CA HIS A 133 15.20 4.42 -8.30
C HIS A 133 15.75 4.74 -9.69
N ALA A 134 14.91 4.62 -10.72
CA ALA A 134 15.30 4.84 -12.11
C ALA A 134 15.49 6.32 -12.48
N ASP A 135 14.91 7.26 -11.71
CA ASP A 135 14.94 8.69 -12.02
C ASP A 135 15.29 9.55 -10.80
N SER A 136 16.53 10.04 -10.77
CA SER A 136 17.06 10.87 -9.68
C SER A 136 16.41 12.26 -9.61
N GLY A 137 15.89 12.80 -10.72
CA GLY A 137 15.21 14.09 -10.76
C GLY A 137 13.84 14.03 -10.09
N LEU A 138 13.05 13.00 -10.39
CA LEU A 138 11.80 12.71 -9.70
C LEU A 138 12.05 12.35 -8.23
N ARG A 139 13.11 11.59 -7.94
CA ARG A 139 13.52 11.28 -6.56
C ARG A 139 13.79 12.54 -5.74
N ALA A 140 14.55 13.50 -6.27
CA ALA A 140 14.85 14.76 -5.57
C ALA A 140 13.62 15.65 -5.33
N ARG A 141 12.59 15.50 -6.16
CA ARG A 141 11.31 16.22 -6.05
C ARG A 141 10.26 15.50 -5.20
N CYS A 142 10.53 14.26 -4.79
CA CYS A 142 9.66 13.48 -3.93
C CYS A 142 9.89 13.87 -2.47
N ASP A 143 8.82 14.34 -1.83
CA ASP A 143 8.82 14.84 -0.46
C ASP A 143 8.56 13.77 0.59
N GLY A 144 7.95 12.69 0.16
CA GLY A 144 7.61 11.58 1.01
C GLY A 144 6.95 10.46 0.22
N ILE A 145 7.10 9.25 0.71
CA ILE A 145 6.37 8.08 0.20
C ILE A 145 5.78 7.28 1.36
N ALA A 146 4.49 6.96 1.26
CA ALA A 146 3.82 6.01 2.13
C ALA A 146 3.56 4.71 1.34
N LEU A 147 4.12 3.61 1.84
CA LEU A 147 3.98 2.27 1.30
C LEU A 147 2.97 1.48 2.15
N VAL A 148 1.73 1.38 1.71
CA VAL A 148 0.66 0.72 2.47
C VAL A 148 0.51 -0.73 2.06
N GLN A 149 0.67 -1.64 3.03
CA GLN A 149 0.63 -3.09 2.83
C GLN A 149 1.56 -3.56 1.70
N PRO A 150 2.85 -3.14 1.68
CA PRO A 150 3.74 -3.46 0.58
C PRO A 150 4.08 -4.96 0.58
N PRO A 151 4.22 -5.59 -0.61
CA PRO A 151 4.54 -7.02 -0.73
C PRO A 151 6.04 -7.27 -0.54
N VAL A 152 6.53 -7.17 0.70
CA VAL A 152 7.94 -7.42 1.06
C VAL A 152 8.27 -8.91 0.99
N GLY A 153 7.37 -9.74 1.52
CA GLY A 153 7.38 -11.18 1.39
C GLY A 153 6.52 -11.66 0.20
N PRO A 154 6.61 -12.94 -0.18
CA PRO A 154 5.77 -13.49 -1.24
C PRO A 154 4.32 -13.65 -0.76
N SER A 155 3.37 -13.57 -1.70
CA SER A 155 1.97 -13.93 -1.47
C SER A 155 1.76 -15.41 -1.72
N ALA A 156 1.45 -16.16 -0.65
CA ALA A 156 1.04 -17.56 -0.76
C ALA A 156 -0.26 -17.74 -1.58
N VAL A 157 -1.10 -16.70 -1.65
CA VAL A 157 -2.29 -16.69 -2.51
C VAL A 157 -1.88 -16.70 -3.98
N VAL A 158 -0.93 -15.85 -4.36
CA VAL A 158 -0.45 -15.76 -5.74
C VAL A 158 0.31 -17.01 -6.14
N ASP A 159 1.13 -17.57 -5.26
CA ASP A 159 1.82 -18.84 -5.51
C ASP A 159 0.81 -19.96 -5.80
N GLY A 160 -0.23 -20.10 -4.98
CA GLY A 160 -1.29 -21.06 -5.23
C GLY A 160 -2.06 -20.82 -6.55
N LEU A 161 -2.16 -19.57 -7.02
CA LEU A 161 -2.76 -19.24 -8.33
C LEU A 161 -1.82 -19.56 -9.50
N LEU A 162 -0.51 -19.42 -9.32
CA LEU A 162 0.51 -19.65 -10.35
C LEU A 162 0.85 -21.13 -10.51
N ASP A 163 0.89 -21.90 -9.41
CA ASP A 163 1.23 -23.33 -9.41
C ASP A 163 0.08 -24.23 -9.88
N GLN A 164 -1.17 -23.78 -9.74
CA GLN A 164 -2.33 -24.54 -10.17
C GLN A 164 -2.77 -24.12 -11.58
N ARG A 165 -2.58 -25.02 -12.55
CA ARG A 165 -3.21 -24.98 -13.88
C ARG A 165 -4.74 -24.92 -13.75
N GLY A 166 -5.32 -23.72 -13.58
CA GLY A 166 -6.76 -23.48 -13.76
C GLY A 166 -7.61 -23.13 -12.53
N VAL A 167 -7.09 -22.39 -11.53
CA VAL A 167 -7.95 -21.91 -10.44
C VAL A 167 -9.00 -20.92 -10.95
N ARG A 168 -10.28 -21.26 -10.72
CA ARG A 168 -11.43 -20.38 -10.95
C ARG A 168 -11.37 -19.19 -10.00
N ILE A 169 -10.88 -18.04 -10.48
CA ILE A 169 -11.38 -16.75 -9.99
C ILE A 169 -12.87 -16.72 -10.34
N ASP A 170 -13.75 -16.62 -9.33
CA ASP A 170 -15.17 -16.34 -9.54
C ASP A 170 -15.28 -14.88 -10.00
N PRO A 171 -15.46 -14.62 -11.30
CA PRO A 171 -15.49 -13.28 -11.84
C PRO A 171 -16.92 -12.73 -11.82
N ALA A 172 -17.76 -13.18 -10.86
CA ALA A 172 -19.16 -12.80 -10.75
C ALA A 172 -19.39 -11.28 -10.83
N TRP A 173 -18.38 -10.46 -10.49
CA TRP A 173 -18.46 -9.01 -10.56
C TRP A 173 -17.59 -8.36 -11.66
N LEU A 174 -16.57 -9.07 -12.20
CA LEU A 174 -15.70 -8.57 -13.28
C LEU A 174 -16.32 -8.70 -14.68
N GLY A 175 -17.48 -9.34 -14.76
CA GLY A 175 -18.04 -9.79 -16.04
C GLY A 175 -17.24 -10.97 -16.59
N ARG A 176 -17.95 -11.88 -17.26
CA ARG A 176 -17.37 -13.13 -17.79
C ARG A 176 -16.18 -12.91 -18.73
N ALA A 177 -16.07 -11.74 -19.37
CA ALA A 177 -15.00 -11.37 -20.29
C ALA A 177 -13.69 -11.01 -19.55
N ALA A 178 -13.71 -10.13 -18.54
CA ALA A 178 -12.50 -9.80 -17.79
C ALA A 178 -12.01 -10.98 -16.94
N GLY A 179 -12.93 -11.80 -16.42
CA GLY A 179 -12.60 -13.06 -15.76
C GLY A 179 -11.90 -14.09 -16.65
N ARG A 180 -12.10 -14.05 -17.98
CA ARG A 180 -11.34 -14.87 -18.95
C ARG A 180 -9.97 -14.26 -19.26
N LEU A 181 -9.86 -12.94 -19.35
CA LEU A 181 -8.59 -12.23 -19.54
C LEU A 181 -7.63 -12.42 -18.37
N LEU A 182 -8.14 -12.42 -17.13
CA LEU A 182 -7.37 -12.72 -15.92
C LEU A 182 -6.77 -14.13 -15.88
N ARG A 183 -7.31 -15.07 -16.68
CA ARG A 183 -6.85 -16.47 -16.78
C ARG A 183 -5.79 -16.70 -17.85
N THR A 184 -5.32 -15.65 -18.50
CA THR A 184 -4.33 -15.76 -19.56
C THR A 184 -2.90 -15.55 -19.03
N ARG A 185 -1.92 -16.12 -19.75
CA ARG A 185 -0.48 -16.01 -19.43
C ARG A 185 0.05 -14.56 -19.34
N TRP A 186 -0.77 -13.57 -19.69
CA TRP A 186 -0.42 -12.15 -19.75
C TRP A 186 -0.28 -11.45 -18.39
N LEU A 187 -0.77 -12.03 -17.29
CA LEU A 187 -0.60 -11.48 -15.93
C LEU A 187 0.54 -12.11 -15.15
N HIS A 188 1.32 -12.99 -15.80
CA HIS A 188 2.40 -13.71 -15.14
C HIS A 188 3.45 -12.79 -14.58
N ALA A 189 3.90 -11.77 -15.32
CA ALA A 189 5.01 -10.93 -14.86
C ALA A 189 4.64 -10.11 -13.61
N GLY A 190 3.53 -9.36 -13.66
CA GLY A 190 3.09 -8.56 -12.51
C GLY A 190 2.70 -9.39 -11.29
N SER A 191 2.13 -10.59 -11.48
CA SER A 191 1.79 -11.50 -10.37
C SER A 191 3.04 -12.21 -9.84
N ARG A 192 3.99 -12.61 -10.71
CA ARG A 192 5.25 -13.25 -10.33
C ARG A 192 6.06 -12.38 -9.38
N ASP A 193 6.09 -11.07 -9.59
CA ASP A 193 6.85 -10.12 -8.76
C ASP A 193 6.38 -10.03 -7.31
N ILE A 194 5.16 -10.49 -7.01
CA ILE A 194 4.64 -10.57 -5.64
C ILE A 194 4.47 -12.02 -5.15
N GLY A 195 4.88 -13.01 -5.94
CA GLY A 195 4.94 -14.42 -5.56
C GLY A 195 6.34 -14.85 -5.10
N SER A 196 6.49 -16.12 -4.77
CA SER A 196 7.76 -16.77 -4.42
C SER A 196 8.78 -16.74 -5.56
N GLY A 197 8.31 -16.81 -6.81
CA GLY A 197 9.15 -16.77 -8.01
C GLY A 197 9.59 -15.38 -8.45
N ARG A 198 9.43 -14.36 -7.62
CA ARG A 198 9.73 -12.96 -7.95
C ARG A 198 11.18 -12.69 -8.31
N ASP A 199 11.39 -11.61 -9.06
CA ASP A 199 12.72 -11.17 -9.46
C ASP A 199 13.59 -10.79 -8.24
N ALA A 200 14.86 -11.21 -8.24
CA ALA A 200 15.79 -10.93 -7.15
C ALA A 200 16.07 -9.43 -6.97
N GLY A 201 15.92 -8.63 -8.03
CA GLY A 201 16.03 -7.19 -7.99
C GLY A 201 14.99 -6.51 -7.10
N ILE A 202 13.87 -7.17 -6.75
CA ILE A 202 12.89 -6.63 -5.80
C ILE A 202 13.47 -6.57 -4.38
N ALA A 203 14.23 -7.59 -3.97
CA ALA A 203 14.90 -7.56 -2.66
C ALA A 203 15.94 -6.45 -2.60
N THR A 204 16.69 -6.25 -3.69
CA THR A 204 17.63 -5.12 -3.84
C THR A 204 16.89 -3.78 -3.77
N LEU A 205 15.76 -3.65 -4.47
CA LEU A 205 14.95 -2.43 -4.48
C LEU A 205 14.48 -2.07 -3.05
N LEU A 206 13.95 -3.05 -2.32
CA LEU A 206 13.44 -2.89 -0.96
C LEU A 206 14.52 -2.58 0.07
N SER A 207 15.76 -3.04 -0.13
CA SER A 207 16.87 -2.80 0.79
C SER A 207 17.66 -1.51 0.52
N THR A 208 17.68 -1.03 -0.72
CA THR A 208 18.56 0.08 -1.13
C THR A 208 17.85 1.42 -1.32
N VAL A 209 16.65 1.41 -1.88
CA VAL A 209 15.96 2.65 -2.28
C VAL A 209 15.42 3.44 -1.09
N PRO A 210 14.83 2.81 -0.06
CA PRO A 210 14.30 3.56 1.06
C PRO A 210 15.31 4.43 1.80
N GLY A 211 16.60 4.03 1.83
CA GLY A 211 17.65 4.71 2.60
C GLY A 211 17.96 6.15 2.18
N GLY A 212 17.46 6.61 1.03
CA GLY A 212 17.54 8.03 0.65
C GLY A 212 16.23 8.57 0.12
N LEU A 213 15.12 8.15 0.73
CA LEU A 213 13.78 8.71 0.57
C LEU A 213 13.22 8.97 1.96
N HIS A 214 12.42 10.03 2.12
CA HIS A 214 11.57 10.17 3.30
C HIS A 214 10.41 9.18 3.16
N CYS A 215 10.47 8.05 3.88
CA CYS A 215 9.59 6.92 3.63
C CYS A 215 8.99 6.36 4.92
N VAL A 216 7.73 5.91 4.83
CA VAL A 216 7.05 5.12 5.85
C VAL A 216 6.35 3.95 5.20
N HIS A 217 6.28 2.81 5.87
CA HIS A 217 5.39 1.72 5.48
C HIS A 217 4.32 1.46 6.52
N VAL A 218 3.15 1.04 6.05
CA VAL A 218 2.05 0.62 6.90
C VAL A 218 1.91 -0.89 6.80
N VAL A 219 1.97 -1.57 7.93
CA VAL A 219 1.61 -2.98 8.06
C VAL A 219 0.27 -3.12 8.74
N SER A 220 -0.44 -4.18 8.40
CA SER A 220 -1.77 -4.43 8.96
C SER A 220 -2.14 -5.89 9.01
N TRP A 221 -3.16 -6.18 9.79
CA TRP A 221 -3.79 -7.48 9.87
C TRP A 221 -5.31 -7.31 10.01
N SER A 222 -6.06 -8.35 9.67
CA SER A 222 -7.49 -8.39 9.92
C SER A 222 -7.95 -9.83 10.17
N ILE A 223 -8.90 -10.00 11.09
CA ILE A 223 -9.64 -11.26 11.28
C ILE A 223 -10.83 -11.38 10.33
N GLU A 224 -11.38 -10.24 9.90
CA GLU A 224 -12.58 -10.20 9.06
C GLU A 224 -12.23 -9.86 7.61
N ARG A 225 -12.87 -10.60 6.70
CA ARG A 225 -12.86 -10.26 5.28
C ARG A 225 -13.87 -9.15 5.04
N THR A 226 -13.40 -7.96 4.69
CA THR A 226 -14.29 -6.81 4.39
C THR A 226 -14.47 -6.59 2.89
N SER A 227 -13.50 -7.04 2.07
CA SER A 227 -13.61 -7.03 0.61
C SER A 227 -13.72 -8.42 -0.01
N ARG A 228 -14.51 -8.56 -1.09
CA ARG A 228 -14.54 -9.81 -1.87
C ARG A 228 -13.36 -9.96 -2.85
N PHE A 229 -12.58 -8.91 -3.04
CA PHE A 229 -11.62 -8.79 -4.14
C PHE A 229 -10.25 -9.37 -3.79
N ASP A 230 -9.76 -9.11 -2.58
CA ASP A 230 -8.34 -9.27 -2.24
C ASP A 230 -8.13 -9.82 -0.82
N ALA A 231 -9.13 -10.53 -0.31
CA ALA A 231 -9.11 -11.08 1.04
C ALA A 231 -9.42 -12.58 0.97
N HIS A 232 -8.36 -13.35 1.17
CA HIS A 232 -8.26 -14.80 1.08
C HIS A 232 -7.99 -15.44 2.45
N HIS A 233 -8.60 -14.88 3.50
CA HIS A 233 -8.37 -15.25 4.91
C HIS A 233 -8.38 -16.77 5.12
N SER A 234 -9.46 -17.45 4.72
CA SER A 234 -9.58 -18.91 4.89
C SER A 234 -8.51 -19.75 4.18
N ARG A 235 -7.85 -19.21 3.14
CA ARG A 235 -6.70 -19.88 2.51
C ARG A 235 -5.42 -19.63 3.29
N LEU A 236 -5.19 -18.39 3.71
CA LEU A 236 -4.03 -18.02 4.51
C LEU A 236 -4.05 -18.71 5.88
N ASP A 237 -5.20 -18.72 6.55
CA ASP A 237 -5.44 -19.47 7.79
C ASP A 237 -5.16 -20.98 7.63
N ARG A 238 -5.33 -21.52 6.42
CA ARG A 238 -4.99 -22.93 6.13
C ARG A 238 -3.50 -23.13 5.86
N TYR A 239 -2.86 -22.20 5.16
CA TYR A 239 -1.45 -22.30 4.79
C TYR A 239 -0.51 -22.04 5.97
N ARG A 240 -0.79 -21.04 6.80
CA ARG A 240 -0.07 -20.78 8.07
C ARG A 240 -1.11 -20.46 9.17
N PRO A 241 -1.71 -21.49 9.79
CA PRO A 241 -2.67 -21.31 10.87
C PRO A 241 -2.09 -20.47 12.01
N GLY A 242 -2.88 -19.55 12.55
CA GLY A 242 -2.47 -18.71 13.68
C GLY A 242 -1.43 -17.64 13.34
N CYS A 243 -1.19 -17.35 12.06
CA CYS A 243 -0.32 -16.25 11.61
C CYS A 243 -1.14 -15.09 11.05
N ALA A 244 -0.91 -13.88 11.56
CA ALA A 244 -1.64 -12.68 11.19
C ALA A 244 -1.40 -12.31 9.73
N HIS A 245 -2.44 -11.81 9.08
CA HIS A 245 -2.41 -11.38 7.69
C HIS A 245 -3.47 -10.31 7.44
N ASP A 246 -3.30 -9.53 6.37
CA ASP A 246 -4.29 -8.56 5.89
C ASP A 246 -5.31 -9.19 4.90
N GLY A 247 -5.25 -10.52 4.71
CA GLY A 247 -6.07 -11.23 3.74
C GLY A 247 -5.37 -11.49 2.41
N GLN A 248 -4.19 -10.92 2.16
CA GLN A 248 -3.39 -11.20 0.98
C GLN A 248 -1.93 -11.54 1.32
N PHE A 249 -1.35 -10.84 2.29
CA PHE A 249 0.01 -11.02 2.79
C PHE A 249 0.00 -11.26 4.30
N TYR A 250 0.85 -12.17 4.75
CA TYR A 250 1.15 -12.30 6.17
C TYR A 250 1.81 -11.02 6.69
N LEU A 251 1.63 -10.74 7.97
CA LEU A 251 2.10 -9.50 8.60
C LEU A 251 3.63 -9.33 8.47
N ASP A 252 4.39 -10.42 8.66
CA ASP A 252 5.84 -10.48 8.46
C ASP A 252 6.26 -10.22 7.01
N HIS A 253 5.37 -10.48 6.05
CA HIS A 253 5.58 -10.23 4.63
C HIS A 253 5.23 -8.79 4.21
N GLN A 254 4.83 -7.92 5.14
CA GLN A 254 4.58 -6.50 4.88
C GLN A 254 5.68 -5.59 5.45
N ALA A 255 6.48 -6.07 6.41
CA ALA A 255 7.44 -5.25 7.16
C ALA A 255 8.76 -5.04 6.41
N ILE A 256 9.22 -3.79 6.30
CA ILE A 256 10.50 -3.41 5.69
C ILE A 256 11.49 -3.03 6.80
N ARG A 257 12.54 -3.85 6.96
CA ARG A 257 13.56 -3.65 8.00
C ARG A 257 14.31 -2.33 7.79
N GLY A 258 14.56 -1.63 8.90
CA GLY A 258 15.35 -0.37 8.90
C GLY A 258 14.61 0.85 8.36
N MET A 259 13.29 0.75 8.12
CA MET A 259 12.48 1.83 7.60
C MET A 259 11.35 2.18 8.60
N PRO A 260 10.94 3.46 8.69
CA PRO A 260 9.82 3.84 9.53
C PRO A 260 8.55 3.04 9.23
N GLN A 261 7.86 2.64 10.29
CA GLN A 261 6.71 1.72 10.28
C GLN A 261 5.51 2.35 10.97
N VAL A 262 4.32 2.08 10.45
CA VAL A 262 3.04 2.32 11.11
C VAL A 262 2.29 1.00 11.16
N CYS A 263 1.80 0.64 12.33
CA CYS A 263 1.11 -0.62 12.57
C CYS A 263 -0.38 -0.37 12.82
N VAL A 264 -1.28 -0.91 11.99
CA VAL A 264 -2.73 -0.68 12.12
C VAL A 264 -3.54 -1.99 12.20
N PRO A 265 -4.49 -2.13 13.13
CA PRO A 265 -5.27 -3.35 13.31
C PRO A 265 -6.49 -3.41 12.40
N HIS A 266 -7.11 -4.59 12.33
CA HIS A 266 -8.42 -4.84 11.72
C HIS A 266 -8.60 -4.18 10.35
N LEU A 267 -7.54 -4.15 9.55
CA LEU A 267 -7.50 -3.54 8.23
C LEU A 267 -7.09 -4.60 7.21
N ASP A 268 -8.05 -4.94 6.34
CA ASP A 268 -7.79 -5.88 5.25
C ASP A 268 -7.05 -5.23 4.07
N HIS A 269 -6.57 -6.05 3.15
CA HIS A 269 -5.73 -5.62 2.03
C HIS A 269 -6.46 -4.68 1.06
N GLY A 270 -7.78 -4.82 0.92
CA GLY A 270 -8.57 -4.05 -0.04
C GLY A 270 -9.03 -2.69 0.50
N GLN A 271 -9.19 -2.58 1.82
CA GLN A 271 -9.77 -1.40 2.48
C GLN A 271 -9.05 -0.08 2.17
N PRO A 272 -7.71 0.01 2.10
CA PRO A 272 -7.04 1.26 1.74
C PRO A 272 -7.50 1.84 0.38
N VAL A 273 -7.86 0.99 -0.58
CA VAL A 273 -8.28 1.43 -1.92
C VAL A 273 -9.80 1.45 -2.12
N LEU A 274 -10.55 0.62 -1.37
CA LEU A 274 -12.00 0.43 -1.51
C LEU A 274 -12.82 1.12 -0.41
N GLY A 275 -12.29 1.26 0.81
CA GLY A 275 -13.08 1.54 2.02
C GLY A 275 -13.92 0.34 2.46
N GLY A 276 -14.90 0.57 3.35
CA GLY A 276 -15.88 -0.43 3.76
C GLY A 276 -15.72 -0.89 5.22
N ALA A 277 -16.74 -1.59 5.75
CA ALA A 277 -16.77 -2.12 7.13
C ALA A 277 -16.38 -1.11 8.23
N GLY A 278 -16.86 0.13 8.11
CA GLY A 278 -16.56 1.19 9.09
C GLY A 278 -15.18 1.85 8.93
N PHE A 279 -14.34 1.40 7.98
CA PHE A 279 -13.05 2.01 7.67
C PHE A 279 -13.21 3.28 6.81
N ASP A 280 -12.63 4.39 7.30
CA ASP A 280 -12.53 5.64 6.57
C ASP A 280 -11.19 5.73 5.82
N ALA A 281 -11.18 5.20 4.60
CA ALA A 281 -10.03 5.30 3.72
C ALA A 281 -9.62 6.76 3.43
N GLY A 282 -10.57 7.70 3.42
CA GLY A 282 -10.26 9.11 3.19
C GLY A 282 -9.39 9.70 4.30
N ARG A 283 -9.83 9.49 5.55
CA ARG A 283 -9.10 9.92 6.74
C ARG A 283 -7.76 9.20 6.88
N PHE A 284 -7.69 7.91 6.54
CA PHE A 284 -6.47 7.12 6.58
C PHE A 284 -5.35 7.74 5.72
N TRP A 285 -5.65 8.04 4.45
CA TRP A 285 -4.67 8.63 3.56
C TRP A 285 -4.33 10.08 3.93
N LEU A 286 -5.27 10.85 4.48
CA LEU A 286 -4.98 12.19 5.01
C LEU A 286 -4.02 12.13 6.20
N ALA A 287 -4.22 11.20 7.13
CA ALA A 287 -3.34 10.99 8.28
C ALA A 287 -1.92 10.62 7.85
N LEU A 288 -1.75 9.81 6.80
CA LEU A 288 -0.43 9.51 6.24
C LEU A 288 0.25 10.73 5.63
N VAL A 289 -0.51 11.60 4.95
CA VAL A 289 0.04 12.86 4.42
C VAL A 289 0.47 13.78 5.56
N ALA A 290 -0.36 13.93 6.59
CA ALA A 290 -0.03 14.71 7.78
C ALA A 290 1.24 14.18 8.47
N LEU A 291 1.32 12.85 8.66
CA LEU A 291 2.49 12.19 9.23
C LEU A 291 3.77 12.48 8.42
N LEU A 292 3.72 12.34 7.10
CA LEU A 292 4.88 12.60 6.24
C LEU A 292 5.31 14.08 6.30
N ASN A 293 4.36 15.02 6.34
CA ASN A 293 4.67 16.44 6.47
C ASN A 293 5.30 16.76 7.83
N ASP A 294 4.74 16.25 8.92
CA ASP A 294 5.21 16.47 10.28
C ASP A 294 6.64 15.92 10.48
N THR A 295 6.84 14.65 10.14
CA THR A 295 8.13 13.96 10.28
C THR A 295 9.22 14.58 9.41
N ARG A 296 8.85 15.13 8.25
CA ARG A 296 9.79 15.85 7.39
C ARG A 296 10.18 17.20 7.98
N ALA A 297 9.22 17.96 8.49
CA ALA A 297 9.49 19.23 9.15
C ALA A 297 10.44 19.04 10.35
N ALA A 298 10.21 17.99 11.14
CA ALA A 298 11.09 17.60 12.23
C ALA A 298 12.51 17.24 11.74
N ALA A 299 12.64 16.44 10.67
CA ALA A 299 13.95 16.07 10.12
C ALA A 299 14.74 17.30 9.63
N VAL A 300 14.09 18.23 8.94
CA VAL A 300 14.68 19.50 8.49
C VAL A 300 15.11 20.36 9.68
N ALA A 301 14.27 20.49 10.71
CA ALA A 301 14.57 21.28 11.91
C ALA A 301 15.75 20.69 12.71
N SER A 302 15.91 19.37 12.73
CA SER A 302 17.04 18.69 13.40
C SER A 302 18.36 18.71 12.61
N GLY A 303 18.41 19.30 11.42
CA GLY A 303 19.61 19.31 10.57
C GLY A 303 20.02 17.94 10.03
N GLN A 304 19.09 16.97 10.02
CA GLN A 304 19.35 15.59 9.56
C GLN A 304 19.27 15.41 8.04
N THR A 305 19.11 16.49 7.27
CA THR A 305 19.15 16.44 5.81
C THR A 305 20.55 16.76 5.28
N ARG A 306 21.19 15.76 4.67
CA ARG A 306 22.15 15.94 3.57
C ARG A 306 21.50 15.52 2.26
#